data_AF-A0A2B7Y4M6-F1
#
_entry.id   AF-A0A2B7Y4M6-F1
#
_cell.length_a   1.000
_cell.length_b   1.000
_cell.length_c   1.000
_cell.angle_alpha   90.00
_cell.angle_beta   90.00
_cell.angle_gamma   90.00
#
_symmetry.space_group_name_H-M   'P 1'
#
loop_
_entity.id
_entity.type
_entity.pdbx_description
1 polymer ?
#
loop_
_entity_poly.entity_id
_entity_poly.type
_entity_poly.pdbx_seq_one_letter_code
_entity_poly.pdbx_strand_id
1 'polypeptide(L)'
;MARNIHDLLLRDQEVRIIGKKDIYPVCGYLRYLTKIVFLAYRTGALFPSIIKTEKHPVLYQRKINNYDFDCIKKNPYIRSLREVISNDTDRCMVLEWMGQDLKQVKKLEYKPRLLFLKIVARSVLKALTAFADMDGQGPGVHTGKNQDVDLKNILTHDPWGNNPVIKLADLGGLIPAGEMREQHLQSLSIRASEIWKGHALSPACDIWSLGVSLAHFISPKPLFGHVDLEFPVTVMSPEMSQAASSIAKIMQLIGPLARDEDPKYSEEFDAAEALVEVGAIPLSSLGDELMKCEVDRDCVDFIAYLLALDPEKRPTVEQALAHPWLNDTKVIQLMDFTFDIAQRPIEESTGG
;
A
#
# COMPACT_ATOMS: atom_id res chain seq x y z
N MET A 1 -31.69 2.62 1.28
CA MET A 1 -30.37 2.38 1.93
C MET A 1 -29.82 1.09 1.33
N ALA A 2 -28.54 1.05 0.94
CA ALA A 2 -27.99 -0.17 0.32
C ALA A 2 -28.05 -1.35 1.29
N ARG A 3 -28.42 -2.54 0.79
CA ARG A 3 -28.56 -3.75 1.62
C ARG A 3 -27.21 -4.21 2.16
N ASN A 4 -27.21 -4.84 3.34
CA ASN A 4 -26.00 -5.37 3.96
C ASN A 4 -25.72 -6.80 3.44
N ILE A 5 -24.90 -6.91 2.40
CA ILE A 5 -24.56 -8.21 1.77
C ILE A 5 -24.00 -9.21 2.78
N HIS A 6 -23.15 -8.77 3.73
CA HIS A 6 -22.56 -9.65 4.73
C HIS A 6 -23.63 -10.32 5.62
N ASP A 7 -24.64 -9.56 6.05
CA ASP A 7 -25.71 -10.08 6.91
C ASP A 7 -26.63 -11.05 6.16
N LEU A 8 -26.80 -10.86 4.84
CA LEU A 8 -27.56 -11.77 3.98
C LEU A 8 -26.81 -13.10 3.81
N LEU A 9 -25.50 -13.05 3.56
CA LEU A 9 -24.66 -14.24 3.45
C LEU A 9 -24.60 -15.03 4.76
N LEU A 10 -24.57 -14.37 5.93
CA LEU A 10 -24.62 -15.04 7.24
C LEU A 10 -25.94 -15.78 7.49
N ARG A 11 -26.99 -15.47 6.74
CA ARG A 11 -28.31 -16.11 6.81
C ARG A 11 -28.51 -17.11 5.67
N ASP A 12 -27.42 -17.52 5.01
CA ASP A 12 -27.40 -18.42 3.84
C ASP A 12 -28.32 -17.95 2.69
N GLN A 13 -28.53 -16.63 2.58
CA GLN A 13 -29.30 -16.06 1.48
C GLN A 13 -28.42 -15.87 0.25
N GLU A 14 -28.95 -16.31 -0.90
CA GLU A 14 -28.30 -16.06 -2.19
C GLU A 14 -28.33 -14.56 -2.52
N VAL A 15 -27.16 -14.01 -2.83
CA VAL A 15 -27.03 -12.59 -3.22
C VAL A 15 -26.56 -12.53 -4.67
N ARG A 16 -27.37 -11.89 -5.51
CA ARG A 16 -27.00 -11.52 -6.89
C ARG A 16 -27.02 -10.01 -7.01
N ILE A 17 -25.90 -9.44 -7.46
CA ILE A 17 -25.77 -8.01 -7.69
C ILE A 17 -25.95 -7.76 -9.18
N ILE A 18 -26.89 -6.87 -9.53
CA ILE A 18 -27.22 -6.57 -10.92
C ILE A 18 -26.44 -5.32 -11.36
N GLY A 19 -25.44 -5.52 -12.20
CA GLY A 19 -24.72 -4.46 -12.89
C GLY A 19 -25.37 -4.12 -14.24
N LYS A 20 -24.87 -3.05 -14.87
CA LYS A 20 -25.12 -2.72 -16.27
C LYS A 20 -24.39 -3.66 -17.23
N LYS A 21 -23.21 -4.16 -16.87
CA LYS A 21 -22.39 -5.04 -17.71
C LYS A 21 -22.70 -6.52 -17.50
N ASP A 22 -22.97 -6.92 -16.26
CA ASP A 22 -23.14 -8.34 -15.91
C ASP A 22 -23.99 -8.51 -14.63
N ILE A 23 -24.32 -9.77 -14.31
CA ILE A 23 -24.89 -10.19 -13.03
C ILE A 23 -23.80 -10.89 -12.23
N TYR A 24 -23.64 -10.48 -10.98
CA TYR A 24 -22.60 -10.97 -10.09
C TYR A 24 -23.21 -11.77 -8.92
N PRO A 25 -23.42 -13.09 -9.08
CA PRO A 25 -23.63 -14.02 -7.97
C PRO A 25 -22.49 -13.95 -6.96
N VAL A 26 -22.80 -13.55 -5.72
CA VAL A 26 -21.83 -13.46 -4.63
C VAL A 26 -21.64 -14.86 -4.04
N CYS A 27 -20.43 -15.40 -4.14
CA CYS A 27 -20.11 -16.78 -3.76
C CYS A 27 -19.40 -16.89 -2.42
N GLY A 28 -19.04 -15.76 -1.80
CA GLY A 28 -18.39 -15.75 -0.50
C GLY A 28 -17.84 -14.37 -0.13
N TYR A 29 -17.29 -14.29 1.07
CA TYR A 29 -16.59 -13.11 1.56
C TYR A 29 -15.16 -13.48 1.91
N LEU A 30 -14.24 -12.55 1.66
CA LEU A 30 -12.84 -12.75 2.03
C LEU A 30 -12.74 -12.51 3.54
N ARG A 31 -12.75 -13.60 4.33
CA ARG A 31 -12.78 -13.58 5.82
C ARG A 31 -11.75 -12.63 6.45
N TYR A 32 -10.64 -12.35 5.77
CA TYR A 32 -9.54 -11.52 6.25
C TYR A 32 -9.57 -10.06 5.76
N LEU A 33 -10.45 -9.70 4.83
CA LEU A 33 -10.39 -8.43 4.08
C LEU A 33 -11.57 -7.47 4.37
N THR A 34 -12.25 -7.64 5.52
CA THR A 34 -13.39 -6.84 6.04
C THR A 34 -14.81 -7.31 5.63
N LYS A 35 -15.83 -6.91 6.41
CA LYS A 35 -17.27 -7.21 6.16
C LYS A 35 -17.87 -6.49 4.93
N ILE A 36 -17.02 -5.91 4.07
CA ILE A 36 -17.44 -5.11 2.91
C ILE A 36 -16.76 -5.54 1.60
N VAL A 37 -15.97 -6.62 1.61
CA VAL A 37 -15.29 -7.15 0.41
C VAL A 37 -15.72 -8.59 0.15
N PHE A 38 -16.24 -8.85 -1.04
CA PHE A 38 -16.84 -10.12 -1.43
C PHE A 38 -16.27 -10.65 -2.74
N LEU A 39 -16.38 -11.96 -2.94
CA LEU A 39 -16.09 -12.62 -4.22
C LEU A 39 -17.41 -12.83 -4.95
N ALA A 40 -17.42 -12.54 -6.25
CA ALA A 40 -18.55 -12.84 -7.11
C ALA A 40 -18.08 -13.36 -8.47
N TYR A 41 -18.74 -14.38 -9.00
CA TYR A 41 -18.42 -14.94 -10.32
C TYR A 41 -19.36 -14.39 -11.36
N ARG A 42 -18.81 -13.88 -12.46
CA ARG A 42 -19.59 -13.60 -13.66
C ARG A 42 -19.72 -14.88 -14.50
N THR A 43 -20.80 -15.01 -15.26
CA THR A 43 -21.02 -16.21 -16.09
C THR A 43 -19.90 -16.34 -17.13
N GLY A 44 -19.24 -17.50 -17.17
CA GLY A 44 -18.18 -17.79 -18.14
C GLY A 44 -16.79 -17.25 -17.79
N ALA A 45 -16.59 -16.56 -16.66
CA ALA A 45 -15.26 -16.14 -16.24
C ALA A 45 -14.48 -17.24 -15.52
N LEU A 46 -13.19 -17.30 -15.83
CA LEU A 46 -12.24 -18.19 -15.14
C LEU A 46 -11.95 -17.72 -13.71
N PHE A 47 -11.92 -16.40 -13.48
CA PHE A 47 -11.60 -15.80 -12.19
C PHE A 47 -12.79 -15.01 -11.63
N PRO A 48 -12.94 -14.95 -10.29
CA PRO A 48 -13.98 -14.12 -9.69
C PRO A 48 -13.67 -12.64 -9.89
N SER A 49 -14.67 -11.79 -9.64
CA SER A 49 -14.51 -10.35 -9.41
C SER A 49 -14.56 -10.05 -7.92
N ILE A 50 -13.93 -8.94 -7.53
CA ILE A 50 -14.00 -8.41 -6.17
C ILE A 50 -15.12 -7.39 -6.09
N ILE A 51 -16.08 -7.60 -5.19
CA ILE A 51 -17.13 -6.64 -4.89
C ILE A 51 -16.74 -5.89 -3.61
N LYS A 52 -16.53 -4.58 -3.70
CA LYS A 52 -16.32 -3.71 -2.54
C LYS A 52 -17.54 -2.83 -2.30
N THR A 53 -18.25 -3.05 -1.20
CA THR A 53 -19.44 -2.25 -0.84
C THR A 53 -19.05 -0.99 -0.11
N GLU A 54 -19.89 0.04 -0.23
CA GLU A 54 -19.75 1.28 0.52
C GLU A 54 -21.12 1.77 0.98
N LYS A 55 -21.26 2.02 2.28
CA LYS A 55 -22.53 2.44 2.88
C LYS A 55 -22.75 3.93 2.72
N HIS A 56 -21.68 4.73 2.73
CA HIS A 56 -21.76 6.19 2.71
C HIS A 56 -21.67 6.73 1.27
N PRO A 57 -22.73 7.38 0.74
CA PRO A 57 -22.75 7.86 -0.65
C PRO A 57 -21.58 8.79 -0.99
N VAL A 58 -21.21 9.68 -0.07
CA VAL A 58 -20.12 10.65 -0.27
C VAL A 58 -18.77 9.95 -0.38
N LEU A 59 -18.48 8.99 0.51
CA LEU A 59 -17.24 8.21 0.47
C LEU A 59 -17.20 7.32 -0.78
N TYR A 60 -18.36 6.80 -1.20
CA TYR A 60 -18.47 6.00 -2.41
C TYR A 60 -18.13 6.81 -3.65
N GLN A 61 -18.73 7.99 -3.80
CA GLN A 61 -18.47 8.86 -4.94
C GLN A 61 -17.01 9.30 -4.98
N ARG A 62 -16.43 9.68 -3.82
CA ARG A 62 -15.00 10.02 -3.73
C ARG A 62 -14.11 8.88 -4.23
N LYS A 63 -14.40 7.64 -3.82
CA LYS A 63 -13.63 6.46 -4.27
C LYS A 63 -13.76 6.23 -5.77
N ILE A 64 -14.94 6.42 -6.35
CA ILE A 64 -15.15 6.25 -7.80
C ILE A 64 -14.41 7.32 -8.59
N ASN A 65 -14.50 8.59 -8.18
CA ASN A 65 -13.85 9.70 -8.87
C ASN A 65 -12.34 9.47 -9.03
N ASN A 66 -11.71 8.82 -8.06
CA ASN A 66 -10.28 8.47 -8.15
C ASN A 66 -9.97 7.46 -9.26
N TYR A 67 -10.92 6.62 -9.67
CA TYR A 67 -10.79 5.74 -10.84
C TYR A 67 -11.31 6.39 -12.13
N ASP A 68 -11.84 7.62 -12.09
CA ASP A 68 -12.29 8.34 -13.29
C ASP A 68 -11.16 9.08 -14.00
N PHE A 69 -9.97 9.17 -13.39
CA PHE A 69 -8.76 9.66 -14.05
C PHE A 69 -8.27 8.68 -15.11
N ASP A 70 -7.95 9.19 -16.29
CA ASP A 70 -7.43 8.43 -17.43
C ASP A 70 -6.03 7.90 -17.15
N CYS A 71 -5.16 8.66 -16.48
CA CYS A 71 -3.85 8.19 -16.02
C CYS A 71 -3.96 6.96 -15.11
N ILE A 72 -5.04 6.84 -14.34
CA ILE A 72 -5.33 5.69 -13.46
C ILE A 72 -5.95 4.54 -14.25
N LYS A 73 -6.99 4.81 -15.04
CA LYS A 73 -7.68 3.79 -15.85
C LYS A 73 -6.75 3.04 -16.81
N LYS A 74 -5.79 3.75 -17.39
CA LYS A 74 -4.88 3.21 -18.42
C LYS A 74 -3.61 2.59 -17.84
N ASN A 75 -3.34 2.74 -16.53
CA ASN A 75 -2.12 2.23 -15.93
C ASN A 75 -2.27 0.73 -15.57
N PRO A 76 -1.50 -0.18 -16.19
CA PRO A 76 -1.63 -1.61 -15.97
C PRO A 76 -1.16 -2.07 -14.57
N TYR A 77 -0.42 -1.21 -13.86
CA TYR A 77 0.08 -1.48 -12.51
C TYR A 77 -0.88 -0.99 -11.42
N ILE A 78 -2.05 -0.49 -11.79
CA ILE A 78 -3.13 -0.14 -10.87
C ILE A 78 -4.28 -1.14 -11.06
N ARG A 79 -4.85 -1.64 -9.96
CA ARG A 79 -5.96 -2.61 -10.02
C ARG A 79 -7.15 -1.98 -10.74
N SER A 80 -7.69 -2.68 -11.72
CA SER A 80 -8.77 -2.17 -12.56
C SER A 80 -10.12 -2.11 -11.81
N LEU A 81 -10.82 -0.98 -11.95
CA LEU A 81 -12.25 -0.86 -11.66
C LEU A 81 -13.04 -1.26 -12.91
N ARG A 82 -13.77 -2.37 -12.83
CA ARG A 82 -14.50 -2.94 -13.97
C ARG A 82 -15.86 -2.29 -14.15
N GLU A 83 -16.55 -2.09 -13.03
CA GLU A 83 -17.90 -1.56 -13.03
C GLU A 83 -18.22 -0.86 -11.71
N VAL A 84 -19.05 0.19 -11.82
CA VAL A 84 -19.62 0.91 -10.69
C VAL A 84 -21.11 0.59 -10.63
N ILE A 85 -21.57 0.09 -9.49
CA ILE A 85 -22.97 -0.28 -9.28
C ILE A 85 -23.57 0.68 -8.24
N SER A 86 -24.61 1.41 -8.65
CA SER A 86 -25.37 2.27 -7.76
C SER A 86 -26.84 2.22 -8.19
N ASN A 87 -27.58 1.28 -7.61
CA ASN A 87 -29.01 1.09 -7.85
C ASN A 87 -29.78 1.15 -6.52
N ASP A 88 -31.08 0.86 -6.53
CA ASP A 88 -31.94 0.95 -5.34
C ASP A 88 -31.54 -0.03 -4.23
N THR A 89 -30.87 -1.14 -4.57
CA THR A 89 -30.50 -2.20 -3.64
C THR A 89 -29.03 -2.18 -3.23
N ASP A 90 -28.14 -1.89 -4.17
CA ASP A 90 -26.70 -2.13 -4.06
C ASP A 90 -25.88 -0.88 -4.42
N ARG A 91 -24.81 -0.69 -3.64
CA ARG A 91 -23.78 0.33 -3.85
C ARG A 91 -22.41 -0.32 -3.71
N CYS A 92 -21.78 -0.66 -4.83
CA CYS A 92 -20.51 -1.37 -4.82
C CYS A 92 -19.67 -1.16 -6.08
N MET A 93 -18.36 -1.24 -5.88
CA MET A 93 -17.36 -1.29 -6.94
C MET A 93 -17.08 -2.75 -7.30
N VAL A 94 -17.10 -3.07 -8.59
CA VAL A 94 -16.65 -4.34 -9.14
C VAL A 94 -15.21 -4.17 -9.60
N LEU A 95 -14.29 -4.86 -8.95
CA LEU A 95 -12.85 -4.74 -9.13
C LEU A 95 -12.28 -6.05 -9.68
N GLU A 96 -11.16 -5.93 -10.38
CA GLU A 96 -10.35 -7.07 -10.81
C GLU A 96 -9.89 -7.93 -9.62
N TRP A 97 -9.93 -9.25 -9.77
CA TRP A 97 -9.32 -10.16 -8.80
C TRP A 97 -7.84 -10.34 -9.09
N MET A 98 -7.03 -10.31 -8.03
CA MET A 98 -5.58 -10.43 -8.13
C MET A 98 -5.02 -11.68 -7.45
N GLY A 99 -5.80 -12.43 -6.68
CA GLY A 99 -5.26 -13.56 -5.89
C GLY A 99 -4.96 -13.16 -4.46
N GLN A 100 -3.77 -12.59 -4.22
CA GLN A 100 -3.28 -12.29 -2.87
C GLN A 100 -2.80 -10.85 -2.74
N ASP A 101 -2.64 -10.39 -1.50
CA ASP A 101 -1.87 -9.19 -1.16
C ASP A 101 -0.48 -9.60 -0.64
N LEU A 102 0.49 -8.68 -0.64
CA LEU A 102 1.84 -9.00 -0.17
C LEU A 102 1.91 -9.38 1.31
N LYS A 103 0.95 -8.92 2.12
CA LYS A 103 0.87 -9.34 3.53
C LYS A 103 0.54 -10.83 3.66
N GLN A 104 -0.28 -11.38 2.76
CA GLN A 104 -0.56 -12.81 2.68
C GLN A 104 0.65 -13.58 2.14
N VAL A 105 1.30 -13.09 1.07
CA VAL A 105 2.51 -13.72 0.52
C VAL A 105 3.60 -13.82 1.58
N LYS A 106 3.88 -12.75 2.33
CA LYS A 106 4.88 -12.74 3.40
C LYS A 106 4.62 -13.81 4.48
N LYS A 107 3.36 -14.14 4.77
CA LYS A 107 3.03 -15.18 5.76
C LYS A 107 3.36 -16.59 5.25
N LEU A 108 3.32 -16.78 3.93
CA LEU A 108 3.54 -18.07 3.28
C LEU A 108 5.01 -18.24 2.86
N GLU A 109 5.69 -17.15 2.55
CA GLU A 109 7.07 -17.13 2.08
C GLU A 109 7.98 -16.48 3.13
N TYR A 110 8.73 -17.31 3.83
CA TYR A 110 9.60 -16.86 4.93
C TYR A 110 10.80 -16.03 4.45
N LYS A 111 11.27 -16.25 3.22
CA LYS A 111 12.37 -15.52 2.59
C LYS A 111 11.96 -15.06 1.19
N PRO A 112 11.86 -13.75 0.93
CA PRO A 112 11.40 -13.27 -0.37
C PRO A 112 12.46 -13.49 -1.45
N ARG A 113 12.04 -14.00 -2.60
CA ARG A 113 12.90 -14.05 -3.80
C ARG A 113 13.27 -12.64 -4.25
N LEU A 114 14.57 -12.36 -4.40
CA LEU A 114 15.07 -11.04 -4.81
C LEU A 114 14.43 -10.54 -6.11
N LEU A 115 14.26 -11.42 -7.10
CA LEU A 115 13.61 -11.09 -8.36
C LEU A 115 12.16 -10.63 -8.15
N PHE A 116 11.41 -11.30 -7.27
CA PHE A 116 10.04 -10.91 -6.94
C PHE A 116 10.00 -9.54 -6.27
N LEU A 117 10.95 -9.26 -5.36
CA LEU A 117 11.06 -7.95 -4.71
C LEU A 117 11.34 -6.82 -5.72
N LYS A 118 12.24 -7.06 -6.69
CA LYS A 118 12.49 -6.11 -7.79
C LYS A 118 11.23 -5.87 -8.63
N ILE A 119 10.47 -6.93 -8.92
CA ILE A 119 9.21 -6.83 -9.67
C ILE A 119 8.18 -6.00 -8.89
N VAL A 120 8.03 -6.24 -7.59
CA VAL A 120 7.17 -5.47 -6.70
C VAL A 120 7.55 -4.00 -6.71
N ALA A 121 8.81 -3.67 -6.40
CA ALA A 121 9.29 -2.30 -6.32
C ALA A 121 9.03 -1.53 -7.61
N ARG A 122 9.44 -2.10 -8.74
CA ARG A 122 9.28 -1.46 -10.06
C ARG A 122 7.82 -1.33 -10.48
N SER A 123 6.98 -2.31 -10.19
CA SER A 123 5.55 -2.25 -10.51
C SER A 123 4.84 -1.17 -9.70
N VAL A 124 5.14 -1.06 -8.40
CA VAL A 124 4.58 0.02 -7.57
C VAL A 124 5.07 1.38 -8.04
N LEU A 125 6.36 1.55 -8.35
CA LEU A 125 6.85 2.80 -8.93
C LEU A 125 6.16 3.15 -10.25
N LYS A 126 5.95 2.19 -11.15
CA LYS A 126 5.18 2.40 -12.38
C LYS A 126 3.69 2.70 -12.13
N ALA A 127 3.12 2.25 -11.01
CA ALA A 127 1.78 2.69 -10.60
C ALA A 127 1.81 4.16 -10.14
N LEU A 128 2.83 4.54 -9.34
CA LEU A 128 2.99 5.90 -8.81
C LEU A 128 3.22 6.95 -9.90
N THR A 129 3.73 6.60 -11.09
CA THR A 129 3.80 7.55 -12.21
C THR A 129 2.43 8.08 -12.62
N ALA A 130 1.34 7.34 -12.39
CA ALA A 130 -0.01 7.84 -12.64
C ALA A 130 -0.40 9.00 -11.72
N PHE A 131 0.23 9.10 -10.54
CA PHE A 131 -0.07 10.15 -9.56
C PHE A 131 0.83 11.37 -9.70
N ALA A 132 1.87 11.31 -10.55
CA ALA A 132 2.76 12.45 -10.81
C ALA A 132 1.99 13.63 -11.44
N ASP A 133 1.02 13.34 -12.30
CA ASP A 133 0.08 14.32 -12.84
C ASP A 133 -1.29 13.65 -13.08
N MET A 134 -2.29 14.02 -12.27
CA MET A 134 -3.63 13.46 -12.27
C MET A 134 -4.48 14.07 -13.40
N ASP A 135 -4.13 13.76 -14.65
CA ASP A 135 -4.72 14.32 -15.88
C ASP A 135 -4.67 15.86 -15.95
N GLY A 136 -3.54 16.45 -15.61
CA GLY A 136 -3.35 17.91 -15.60
C GLY A 136 -3.88 18.61 -14.35
N GLN A 137 -4.40 17.86 -13.37
CA GLN A 137 -4.84 18.40 -12.07
C GLN A 137 -3.68 18.50 -11.06
N GLY A 138 -2.47 18.13 -11.47
CA GLY A 138 -1.28 18.14 -10.63
C GLY A 138 -1.09 16.83 -9.85
N PRO A 139 -0.06 16.78 -9.00
CA PRO A 139 0.33 15.55 -8.33
C PRO A 139 -0.67 15.14 -7.24
N GLY A 140 -0.97 13.84 -7.19
CA GLY A 140 -1.69 13.17 -6.11
C GLY A 140 -0.73 12.40 -5.20
N VAL A 141 -1.17 12.15 -3.97
CA VAL A 141 -0.46 11.35 -2.97
C VAL A 141 -1.39 10.24 -2.49
N HIS A 142 -0.92 8.99 -2.55
CA HIS A 142 -1.65 7.79 -2.15
C HIS A 142 -1.47 7.54 -0.64
N THR A 143 -2.24 8.29 0.15
CA THR A 143 -2.11 8.26 1.60
C THR A 143 -3.44 8.39 2.33
N GLY A 144 -3.56 7.67 3.44
CA GLY A 144 -4.70 7.81 4.33
C GLY A 144 -4.76 6.65 5.31
N LYS A 145 -5.65 6.75 6.30
CA LYS A 145 -5.80 5.70 7.29
C LYS A 145 -6.17 4.38 6.61
N ASN A 146 -5.25 3.42 6.64
CA ASN A 146 -5.33 2.13 5.96
C ASN A 146 -5.40 2.16 4.42
N GLN A 147 -5.04 3.27 3.80
CA GLN A 147 -5.08 3.46 2.36
C GLN A 147 -3.71 3.81 1.78
N ASP A 148 -2.65 3.71 2.57
CA ASP A 148 -1.27 3.98 2.14
C ASP A 148 -0.75 2.90 1.18
N VAL A 149 0.34 3.20 0.48
CA VAL A 149 1.15 2.21 -0.25
C VAL A 149 1.78 1.24 0.76
N ASP A 150 1.07 0.15 1.07
CA ASP A 150 1.52 -0.87 2.03
C ASP A 150 1.28 -2.30 1.54
N LEU A 151 1.76 -3.28 2.31
CA LEU A 151 1.66 -4.69 1.95
C LEU A 151 0.22 -5.21 1.74
N LYS A 152 -0.82 -4.56 2.29
CA LYS A 152 -2.21 -4.99 2.08
C LYS A 152 -2.83 -4.38 0.82
N ASN A 153 -2.24 -3.29 0.33
CA ASN A 153 -2.71 -2.55 -0.84
C ASN A 153 -1.87 -2.83 -2.10
N ILE A 154 -0.75 -3.57 -1.96
CA ILE A 154 -0.01 -4.14 -3.10
C ILE A 154 -0.50 -5.57 -3.33
N LEU A 155 -1.15 -5.80 -4.47
CA LEU A 155 -1.77 -7.07 -4.82
C LEU A 155 -0.93 -7.82 -5.85
N THR A 156 -0.98 -9.15 -5.80
CA THR A 156 -0.20 -10.02 -6.67
C THR A 156 -0.98 -11.24 -7.13
N HIS A 157 -0.89 -11.52 -8.43
CA HIS A 157 -1.30 -12.78 -9.04
C HIS A 157 -0.06 -13.64 -9.32
N ASP A 158 -0.18 -14.95 -9.09
CA ASP A 158 0.87 -15.95 -9.29
C ASP A 158 2.24 -15.53 -8.69
N PRO A 159 2.32 -15.25 -7.37
CA PRO A 159 3.55 -14.73 -6.76
C PRO A 159 4.71 -15.71 -6.78
N TRP A 160 4.47 -17.01 -7.02
CA TRP A 160 5.49 -18.06 -7.08
C TRP A 160 5.86 -18.49 -8.50
N GLY A 161 5.02 -18.20 -9.50
CA GLY A 161 5.31 -18.51 -10.88
C GLY A 161 6.38 -17.63 -11.50
N ASN A 162 6.57 -17.81 -12.81
CA ASN A 162 7.60 -17.12 -13.59
C ASN A 162 7.21 -15.68 -13.94
N ASN A 163 5.91 -15.36 -13.90
CA ASN A 163 5.35 -14.11 -14.39
C ASN A 163 4.40 -13.48 -13.35
N PRO A 164 4.87 -13.12 -12.15
CA PRO A 164 4.02 -12.52 -11.14
C PRO A 164 3.49 -11.16 -11.63
N VAL A 165 2.18 -10.92 -11.48
CA VAL A 165 1.55 -9.65 -11.86
C VAL A 165 1.27 -8.86 -10.59
N ILE A 166 1.88 -7.67 -10.47
CA ILE A 166 1.73 -6.79 -9.31
C ILE A 166 0.90 -5.56 -9.66
N LYS A 167 -0.12 -5.26 -8.85
CA LYS A 167 -0.93 -4.05 -9.00
C LYS A 167 -1.19 -3.35 -7.66
N LEU A 168 -1.05 -2.03 -7.64
CA LEU A 168 -1.44 -1.18 -6.51
C LEU A 168 -2.97 -1.05 -6.46
N ALA A 169 -3.53 -1.05 -5.25
CA ALA A 169 -4.97 -1.03 -5.02
C ALA A 169 -5.40 0.02 -3.98
N ASP A 170 -6.70 0.06 -3.74
CA ASP A 170 -7.38 0.90 -2.76
C ASP A 170 -7.05 2.41 -2.84
N LEU A 171 -7.27 2.98 -4.02
CA LEU A 171 -7.06 4.40 -4.32
C LEU A 171 -8.01 5.37 -3.59
N GLY A 172 -8.78 4.93 -2.59
CA GLY A 172 -9.73 5.79 -1.88
C GLY A 172 -9.07 6.93 -1.09
N GLY A 173 -7.75 6.82 -0.85
CA GLY A 173 -6.92 7.78 -0.14
C GLY A 173 -6.09 8.69 -1.05
N LEU A 174 -6.44 8.86 -2.32
CA LEU A 174 -5.76 9.88 -3.13
C LEU A 174 -6.13 11.28 -2.63
N ILE A 175 -5.10 12.09 -2.38
CA ILE A 175 -5.18 13.47 -1.90
C ILE A 175 -4.26 14.33 -2.77
N PRO A 176 -4.69 15.53 -3.22
CA PRO A 176 -3.81 16.44 -3.93
C PRO A 176 -2.57 16.81 -3.09
N ALA A 177 -1.40 16.87 -3.73
CA ALA A 177 -0.19 17.34 -3.08
C ALA A 177 -0.31 18.83 -2.69
N GLY A 178 0.48 19.26 -1.70
CA GLY A 178 0.46 20.61 -1.15
C GLY A 178 -0.68 20.88 -0.16
N GLU A 179 -1.62 19.94 0.00
CA GLU A 179 -2.66 20.07 1.02
C GLU A 179 -2.10 19.87 2.43
N MET A 180 -2.46 20.78 3.33
CA MET A 180 -2.27 20.63 4.77
C MET A 180 -3.54 20.01 5.37
N ARG A 181 -3.38 18.96 6.18
CA ARG A 181 -4.49 18.33 6.91
C ARG A 181 -4.13 18.29 8.40
N GLU A 182 -5.08 18.68 9.24
CA GLU A 182 -4.94 18.58 10.69
C GLU A 182 -5.03 17.13 11.19
N GLN A 183 -5.56 16.22 10.37
CA GLN A 183 -5.77 14.83 10.71
C GLN A 183 -4.48 14.01 10.58
N HIS A 184 -4.37 12.96 11.40
CA HIS A 184 -3.30 11.96 11.30
C HIS A 184 -3.33 11.23 9.95
N LEU A 185 -2.52 11.73 9.01
CA LEU A 185 -2.25 11.10 7.72
C LEU A 185 -1.25 9.95 7.91
N GLN A 186 -1.34 8.94 7.04
CA GLN A 186 -0.64 7.66 7.14
C GLN A 186 -0.85 6.89 8.45
N SER A 187 -0.79 5.57 8.31
CA SER A 187 -0.76 4.68 9.46
C SER A 187 0.59 4.79 10.18
N LEU A 188 0.62 4.67 11.52
CA LEU A 188 1.86 4.76 12.31
C LEU A 188 2.98 3.83 11.81
N SER A 189 2.60 2.67 11.26
CA SER A 189 3.52 1.66 10.71
C SER A 189 4.29 2.11 9.47
N ILE A 190 3.87 3.19 8.81
CA ILE A 190 4.40 3.62 7.52
C ILE A 190 4.59 5.12 7.40
N ARG A 191 4.27 5.87 8.46
CA ARG A 191 4.26 7.34 8.44
C ARG A 191 5.65 7.90 8.14
N ALA A 192 5.73 8.78 7.14
CA ALA A 192 6.93 9.46 6.72
C ALA A 192 7.35 10.55 7.71
N SER A 193 8.65 10.84 7.74
CA SER A 193 9.21 11.79 8.71
C SER A 193 8.63 13.21 8.55
N GLU A 194 8.36 13.66 7.32
CA GLU A 194 7.76 14.95 7.04
C GLU A 194 6.31 15.06 7.52
N ILE A 195 5.58 13.94 7.59
CA ILE A 195 4.22 13.90 8.14
C ILE A 195 4.25 14.03 9.66
N TRP A 196 5.23 13.40 10.32
CA TRP A 196 5.50 13.63 11.74
C TRP A 196 5.86 15.08 12.03
N LYS A 197 6.51 15.77 11.09
CA LYS A 197 6.85 17.18 11.20
C LYS A 197 5.72 18.14 10.83
N GLY A 198 4.57 17.63 10.38
CA GLY A 198 3.44 18.46 9.98
C GLY A 198 3.64 19.22 8.67
N HIS A 199 4.55 18.76 7.81
CA HIS A 199 4.74 19.35 6.49
C HIS A 199 3.59 19.01 5.54
N ALA A 200 3.46 19.78 4.47
CA ALA A 200 2.49 19.52 3.41
C ALA A 200 2.73 18.19 2.72
N LEU A 201 1.65 17.56 2.25
CA LEU A 201 1.73 16.33 1.48
C LEU A 201 2.54 16.52 0.20
N SER A 202 3.43 15.57 -0.09
CA SER A 202 4.17 15.53 -1.34
C SER A 202 4.25 14.10 -1.87
N PRO A 203 4.54 13.91 -3.18
CA PRO A 203 4.76 12.58 -3.74
C PRO A 203 5.89 11.78 -3.04
N ALA A 204 6.80 12.47 -2.35
CA ALA A 204 7.85 11.82 -1.56
C ALA A 204 7.28 10.89 -0.46
N CYS A 205 6.06 11.15 0.03
CA CYS A 205 5.40 10.29 1.02
C CYS A 205 5.10 8.88 0.48
N ASP A 206 4.76 8.76 -0.81
CA ASP A 206 4.49 7.47 -1.45
C ASP A 206 5.79 6.68 -1.68
N ILE A 207 6.88 7.40 -2.00
CA ILE A 207 8.22 6.82 -2.12
C ILE A 207 8.70 6.25 -0.78
N TRP A 208 8.51 7.01 0.31
CA TRP A 208 8.77 6.52 1.66
C TRP A 208 7.94 5.28 1.98
N SER A 209 6.64 5.31 1.68
CA SER A 209 5.73 4.21 1.94
C SER A 209 6.15 2.93 1.19
N LEU A 210 6.61 3.06 -0.05
CA LEU A 210 7.22 1.96 -0.79
C LEU A 210 8.48 1.43 -0.08
N GLY A 211 9.40 2.31 0.33
CA GLY A 211 10.62 1.92 1.05
C GLY A 211 10.32 1.13 2.33
N VAL A 212 9.39 1.62 3.15
CA VAL A 212 8.94 0.93 4.37
C VAL A 212 8.29 -0.40 4.02
N SER A 213 7.46 -0.46 2.98
CA SER A 213 6.81 -1.68 2.53
C SER A 213 7.80 -2.76 2.13
N LEU A 214 8.83 -2.41 1.37
CA LEU A 214 9.88 -3.36 0.97
C LEU A 214 10.67 -3.84 2.18
N ALA A 215 11.06 -2.93 3.09
CA ALA A 215 11.75 -3.27 4.33
C ALA A 215 10.91 -4.21 5.21
N HIS A 216 9.62 -3.93 5.34
CA HIS A 216 8.66 -4.79 6.03
C HIS A 216 8.43 -6.10 5.30
N PHE A 217 8.50 -6.18 3.97
CA PHE A 217 8.35 -7.44 3.27
C PHE A 217 9.53 -8.39 3.53
N ILE A 218 10.75 -7.84 3.56
CA ILE A 218 11.99 -8.58 3.85
C ILE A 218 12.08 -9.00 5.31
N SER A 219 11.83 -8.09 6.24
CA SER A 219 12.10 -8.35 7.65
C SER A 219 11.04 -9.27 8.27
N PRO A 220 11.40 -10.29 9.07
CA PRO A 220 10.43 -11.14 9.76
C PRO A 220 9.59 -10.37 10.79
N LYS A 221 10.12 -9.26 11.33
CA LYS A 221 9.46 -8.39 12.30
C LYS A 221 9.19 -7.00 11.69
N PRO A 222 8.17 -6.27 12.15
CA PRO A 222 7.94 -4.91 11.67
C PRO A 222 9.06 -3.96 12.14
N LEU A 223 9.85 -3.46 11.19
CA LEU A 223 10.93 -2.49 11.45
C LEU A 223 10.38 -1.12 11.82
N PHE A 224 9.43 -0.59 11.05
CA PHE A 224 8.73 0.67 11.32
C PHE A 224 7.40 0.48 12.08
N GLY A 225 6.93 1.57 12.71
CA GLY A 225 5.72 1.61 13.54
C GLY A 225 5.99 1.38 15.03
N HIS A 226 4.93 1.31 15.83
CA HIS A 226 5.06 1.08 17.26
C HIS A 226 5.56 -0.34 17.58
N VAL A 227 6.21 -0.47 18.73
CA VAL A 227 6.31 -1.75 19.44
C VAL A 227 5.22 -1.79 20.51
N ASP A 228 4.65 -2.97 20.75
CA ASP A 228 3.97 -3.24 22.01
C ASP A 228 5.04 -3.29 23.10
N LEU A 229 5.36 -2.13 23.68
CA LEU A 229 6.29 -2.05 24.79
C LEU A 229 5.62 -2.73 25.99
N GLU A 230 6.20 -3.82 26.48
CA GLU A 230 5.78 -4.46 27.75
C GLU A 230 6.09 -3.57 28.97
N PHE A 231 6.81 -2.46 28.77
CA PHE A 231 7.08 -1.50 29.83
C PHE A 231 5.79 -0.76 30.20
N PRO A 232 5.42 -0.72 31.49
CA PRO A 232 4.35 0.11 31.96
C PRO A 232 4.84 1.56 31.89
N VAL A 233 4.65 2.24 30.75
CA VAL A 233 4.74 3.69 30.70
C VAL A 233 3.47 4.22 31.38
N THR A 234 3.45 4.16 32.70
CA THR A 234 2.33 4.57 33.58
C THR A 234 2.02 6.06 33.52
N VAL A 235 2.70 6.81 32.64
CA VAL A 235 2.67 8.28 32.58
C VAL A 235 2.13 8.78 31.22
N MET A 236 1.97 7.92 30.21
CA MET A 236 1.58 8.34 28.85
C MET A 236 0.32 7.62 28.37
N SER A 237 -0.45 8.25 27.48
CA SER A 237 -1.56 7.57 26.80
C SER A 237 -1.04 6.50 25.83
N PRO A 238 -1.82 5.45 25.52
CA PRO A 238 -1.45 4.46 24.52
C PRO A 238 -1.11 5.06 23.16
N GLU A 239 -1.86 6.07 22.71
CA GLU A 239 -1.65 6.75 21.43
C GLU A 239 -0.28 7.46 21.40
N MET A 240 0.04 8.15 22.49
CA MET A 240 1.31 8.85 22.67
C MET A 240 2.49 7.88 22.66
N SER A 241 2.40 6.79 23.43
CA SER A 241 3.43 5.76 23.48
C SER A 241 3.67 5.13 22.10
N GLN A 242 2.59 4.83 21.36
CA GLN A 242 2.71 4.29 20.00
C GLN A 242 3.34 5.28 19.02
N ALA A 243 3.02 6.57 19.14
CA ALA A 243 3.60 7.61 18.30
C ALA A 243 5.10 7.80 18.60
N ALA A 244 5.47 7.99 19.87
CA ALA A 244 6.85 8.12 20.32
C ALA A 244 7.69 6.90 19.90
N SER A 245 7.16 5.68 20.09
CA SER A 245 7.83 4.45 19.64
C SER A 245 8.06 4.43 18.12
N SER A 246 7.10 4.91 17.33
CA SER A 246 7.23 4.96 15.87
C SER A 246 8.32 5.93 15.43
N ILE A 247 8.41 7.11 16.07
CA ILE A 247 9.44 8.12 15.81
C ILE A 247 10.81 7.60 16.26
N ALA A 248 10.91 6.98 17.43
CA ALA A 248 12.15 6.42 17.98
C ALA A 248 12.74 5.35 17.06
N LYS A 249 11.90 4.49 16.45
CA LYS A 249 12.38 3.52 15.45
C LYS A 249 12.91 4.18 14.18
N ILE A 250 12.31 5.28 13.71
CA ILE A 250 12.86 6.05 12.58
C ILE A 250 14.25 6.59 12.95
N MET A 251 14.38 7.17 14.15
CA MET A 251 15.66 7.70 14.66
C MET A 251 16.74 6.60 14.73
N GLN A 252 16.37 5.42 15.22
CA GLN A 252 17.29 4.29 15.38
C GLN A 252 17.71 3.65 14.06
N LEU A 253 16.76 3.47 13.13
CA LEU A 253 16.98 2.78 11.87
C LEU A 253 17.68 3.68 10.84
N ILE A 254 17.24 4.93 10.71
CA ILE A 254 17.66 5.79 9.59
C ILE A 254 18.62 6.87 10.06
N GLY A 255 18.39 7.44 11.25
CA GLY A 255 19.23 8.48 11.83
C GLY A 255 18.41 9.57 12.53
N PRO A 256 19.10 10.49 13.24
CA PRO A 256 18.44 11.51 14.04
C PRO A 256 17.52 12.40 13.21
N LEU A 257 16.36 12.73 13.76
CA LEU A 257 15.43 13.69 13.18
C LEU A 257 15.73 15.08 13.75
N ALA A 258 15.75 16.09 12.89
CA ALA A 258 15.81 17.48 13.36
C ALA A 258 14.56 17.84 14.19
N ARG A 259 14.74 18.74 15.16
CA ARG A 259 13.67 19.30 16.02
C ARG A 259 13.03 20.53 15.36
N ASP A 260 12.45 20.30 14.20
CA ASP A 260 11.74 21.26 13.33
C ASP A 260 10.28 20.84 13.09
N GLU A 261 9.74 19.98 13.96
CA GLU A 261 8.37 19.49 13.86
C GLU A 261 7.31 20.54 14.23
N ASP A 262 6.05 20.28 13.84
CA ASP A 262 4.88 20.99 14.34
C ASP A 262 4.83 20.89 15.88
N PRO A 263 4.76 22.02 16.64
CA PRO A 263 4.78 22.03 18.10
C PRO A 263 3.79 21.10 18.80
N LYS A 264 2.70 20.72 18.12
CA LYS A 264 1.73 19.75 18.66
C LYS A 264 2.31 18.34 18.84
N TYR A 265 3.44 18.02 18.19
CA TYR A 265 4.13 16.74 18.27
C TYR A 265 5.40 16.79 19.15
N SER A 266 5.70 17.92 19.79
CA SER A 266 6.96 18.07 20.50
C SER A 266 7.12 17.08 21.66
N GLU A 267 6.03 16.76 22.36
CA GLU A 267 6.04 15.75 23.43
C GLU A 267 6.36 14.35 22.85
N GLU A 268 5.81 13.99 21.69
CA GLU A 268 6.04 12.68 21.05
C GLU A 268 7.51 12.51 20.70
N PHE A 269 8.15 13.57 20.23
CA PHE A 269 9.57 13.58 19.91
C PHE A 269 10.44 13.53 21.17
N ASP A 270 10.13 14.30 22.22
CA ASP A 270 10.86 14.23 23.50
C ASP A 270 10.84 12.80 24.07
N ALA A 271 9.66 12.17 24.03
CA ALA A 271 9.51 10.80 24.46
C ALA A 271 10.26 9.80 23.55
N ALA A 272 10.28 10.04 22.24
CA ALA A 272 11.02 9.22 21.29
C ALA A 272 12.54 9.27 21.55
N GLU A 273 13.08 10.45 21.78
CA GLU A 273 14.51 10.64 22.11
C GLU A 273 14.86 9.93 23.42
N ALA A 274 14.01 10.06 24.45
CA ALA A 274 14.19 9.35 25.71
C ALA A 274 14.18 7.82 25.52
N LEU A 275 13.29 7.28 24.68
CA LEU A 275 13.24 5.84 24.35
C LEU A 275 14.53 5.36 23.66
N VAL A 276 15.11 6.19 22.78
CA VAL A 276 16.40 5.88 22.13
C VAL A 276 17.53 5.95 23.15
N GLU A 277 17.59 6.98 23.99
CA GLU A 277 18.65 7.18 24.98
C GLU A 277 18.73 6.03 26.00
N VAL A 278 17.58 5.56 26.49
CA VAL A 278 17.54 4.45 27.45
C VAL A 278 17.67 3.08 26.79
N GLY A 279 17.83 3.01 25.46
CA GLY A 279 17.98 1.75 24.72
C GLY A 279 16.70 0.91 24.69
N ALA A 280 15.52 1.51 24.82
CA ALA A 280 14.24 0.80 24.78
C ALA A 280 13.87 0.30 23.37
N ILE A 281 14.56 0.76 22.33
CA ILE A 281 14.38 0.31 20.95
C ILE A 281 15.50 -0.67 20.58
N PRO A 282 15.25 -1.99 20.57
CA PRO A 282 16.28 -3.00 20.32
C PRO A 282 16.55 -3.19 18.82
N LEU A 283 16.80 -2.09 18.11
CA LEU A 283 17.14 -2.07 16.69
C LEU A 283 18.50 -1.41 16.48
N SER A 284 19.19 -1.84 15.44
CA SER A 284 20.39 -1.20 14.90
C SER A 284 20.03 -0.31 13.69
N SER A 285 20.99 0.02 12.85
CA SER A 285 20.70 0.75 11.60
C SER A 285 19.84 -0.08 10.66
N LEU A 286 19.13 0.58 9.75
CA LEU A 286 18.31 -0.05 8.71
C LEU A 286 19.15 -1.04 7.89
N GLY A 287 20.37 -0.65 7.53
CA GLY A 287 21.29 -1.49 6.79
C GLY A 287 21.61 -2.78 7.55
N ASP A 288 21.96 -2.67 8.83
CA ASP A 288 22.26 -3.82 9.66
C ASP A 288 21.05 -4.75 9.85
N GLU A 289 19.85 -4.18 10.09
CA GLU A 289 18.62 -4.97 10.24
C GLU A 289 18.24 -5.72 8.96
N LEU A 290 18.39 -5.08 7.80
CA LEU A 290 18.09 -5.73 6.51
C LEU A 290 19.15 -6.76 6.13
N MET A 291 20.43 -6.50 6.39
CA MET A 291 21.51 -7.47 6.11
C MET A 291 21.36 -8.78 6.92
N LYS A 292 20.75 -8.73 8.12
CA LYS A 292 20.38 -9.95 8.89
C LYS A 292 19.36 -10.84 8.16
N CYS A 293 18.66 -10.31 7.16
CA CYS A 293 17.63 -11.01 6.39
C CYS A 293 18.18 -11.66 5.10
N GLU A 294 19.51 -11.73 4.93
CA GLU A 294 20.18 -12.38 3.78
C GLU A 294 19.81 -11.79 2.40
N VAL A 295 19.51 -10.49 2.34
CA VAL A 295 19.41 -9.75 1.07
C VAL A 295 20.78 -9.22 0.64
N ASP A 296 20.95 -8.96 -0.66
CA ASP A 296 22.18 -8.34 -1.16
C ASP A 296 22.27 -6.85 -0.78
N ARG A 297 23.49 -6.32 -0.84
CA ARG A 297 23.78 -4.93 -0.47
C ARG A 297 23.08 -3.92 -1.38
N ASP A 298 22.98 -4.21 -2.67
CA ASP A 298 22.33 -3.30 -3.63
C ASP A 298 20.83 -3.12 -3.32
N CYS A 299 20.18 -4.16 -2.82
CA CYS A 299 18.81 -4.13 -2.32
C CYS A 299 18.67 -3.24 -1.09
N VAL A 300 19.59 -3.39 -0.12
CA VAL A 300 19.64 -2.56 1.08
C VAL A 300 19.86 -1.09 0.70
N ASP A 301 20.82 -0.83 -0.18
CA ASP A 301 21.14 0.52 -0.66
C ASP A 301 19.95 1.14 -1.41
N PHE A 302 19.22 0.37 -2.22
CA PHE A 302 17.99 0.83 -2.86
C PHE A 302 16.90 1.18 -1.85
N ILE A 303 16.66 0.35 -0.83
CA ILE A 303 15.65 0.64 0.20
C ILE A 303 16.04 1.87 1.02
N ALA A 304 17.31 2.01 1.38
CA ALA A 304 17.84 3.19 2.06
C ALA A 304 17.70 4.46 1.20
N TYR A 305 17.90 4.34 -0.12
CA TYR A 305 17.69 5.43 -1.07
C TYR A 305 16.24 5.92 -1.08
N LEU A 306 15.24 5.03 -1.03
CA LEU A 306 13.82 5.39 -0.92
C LEU A 306 13.47 6.00 0.45
N LEU A 307 14.23 5.69 1.50
CA LEU A 307 13.99 6.09 2.88
C LEU A 307 14.84 7.28 3.33
N ALA A 308 15.29 8.12 2.40
CA ALA A 308 15.92 9.39 2.74
C ALA A 308 14.99 10.23 3.65
N LEU A 309 15.49 10.66 4.81
CA LEU A 309 14.72 11.42 5.79
C LEU A 309 14.22 12.75 5.22
N ASP A 310 15.13 13.51 4.63
CA ASP A 310 14.82 14.77 3.97
C ASP A 310 14.00 14.50 2.68
N PRO A 311 12.71 14.90 2.63
CA PRO A 311 11.85 14.61 1.48
C PRO A 311 12.37 15.24 0.19
N GLU A 312 13.12 16.34 0.25
CA GLU A 312 13.71 16.99 -0.93
C GLU A 312 14.93 16.24 -1.48
N LYS A 313 15.56 15.40 -0.66
CA LYS A 313 16.65 14.51 -1.08
C LYS A 313 16.16 13.11 -1.42
N ARG A 314 14.89 12.81 -1.11
CA ARG A 314 14.27 11.53 -1.44
C ARG A 314 14.04 11.45 -2.95
N PRO A 315 14.30 10.30 -3.59
CA PRO A 315 14.16 10.21 -5.02
C PRO A 315 12.74 10.47 -5.51
N THR A 316 12.63 11.06 -6.69
CA THR A 316 11.37 11.01 -7.45
C THR A 316 11.10 9.58 -7.95
N VAL A 317 9.87 9.34 -8.42
CA VAL A 317 9.49 8.05 -9.02
C VAL A 317 10.42 7.70 -10.19
N GLU A 318 10.75 8.67 -11.03
CA GLU A 318 11.61 8.51 -12.20
C GLU A 318 13.03 8.16 -11.80
N GLN A 319 13.57 8.83 -10.79
CA GLN A 319 14.90 8.57 -10.25
C GLN A 319 14.97 7.17 -9.62
N ALA A 320 13.95 6.78 -8.85
CA ALA A 320 13.85 5.44 -8.27
C ALA A 320 13.76 4.35 -9.36
N LEU A 321 12.98 4.56 -10.42
CA LEU A 321 12.89 3.63 -11.56
C LEU A 321 14.21 3.49 -12.32
N ALA A 322 15.01 4.56 -12.36
CA ALA A 322 16.33 4.58 -12.99
C ALA A 322 17.44 3.97 -12.12
N HIS A 323 17.14 3.56 -10.88
CA HIS A 323 18.15 3.02 -9.97
C HIS A 323 18.77 1.72 -10.50
N PRO A 324 20.11 1.52 -10.43
CA PRO A 324 20.79 0.35 -10.98
C PRO A 324 20.22 -1.00 -10.52
N TRP A 325 19.80 -1.09 -9.25
CA TRP A 325 19.22 -2.32 -8.69
C TRP A 325 17.99 -2.83 -9.46
N LEU A 326 17.18 -1.92 -10.03
CA LEU A 326 16.00 -2.24 -10.83
C LEU A 326 16.28 -2.43 -12.33
N ASN A 327 17.45 -1.99 -12.81
CA ASN A 327 17.83 -2.02 -14.23
C ASN A 327 18.64 -3.25 -14.63
N ASP A 328 18.64 -4.29 -13.80
CA ASP A 328 19.19 -5.61 -14.13
C ASP A 328 18.44 -6.23 -15.32
N THR A 329 19.18 -6.63 -16.37
CA THR A 329 18.67 -7.09 -17.67
C THR A 329 17.64 -8.23 -17.55
N LYS A 330 17.75 -9.09 -16.53
CA LYS A 330 16.79 -10.17 -16.28
C LYS A 330 15.41 -9.67 -15.86
N VAL A 331 15.36 -8.58 -15.10
CA VAL A 331 14.10 -7.95 -14.67
C VAL A 331 13.44 -7.30 -15.88
N ILE A 332 14.19 -6.61 -16.72
CA ILE A 332 13.68 -5.93 -17.92
C ILE A 332 13.04 -6.95 -18.89
N GLN A 333 13.72 -8.06 -19.19
CA GLN A 333 13.21 -9.08 -20.11
C GLN A 333 11.93 -9.78 -19.63
N LEU A 334 11.87 -10.16 -18.34
CA LEU A 334 10.64 -10.68 -17.74
C LEU A 334 9.53 -9.62 -17.69
N MET A 335 9.91 -8.34 -17.60
CA MET A 335 8.96 -7.25 -17.55
C MET A 335 8.37 -6.85 -18.88
N ASP A 336 9.14 -6.88 -19.97
CA ASP A 336 8.59 -6.63 -21.30
C ASP A 336 7.58 -7.74 -21.65
N PHE A 337 7.83 -8.98 -21.22
CA PHE A 337 6.89 -10.09 -21.34
C PHE A 337 5.67 -9.97 -20.39
N THR A 338 5.87 -9.61 -19.12
CA THR A 338 4.75 -9.41 -18.18
C THR A 338 3.97 -8.13 -18.45
N PHE A 339 4.52 -7.13 -19.14
CA PHE A 339 3.78 -5.94 -19.59
C PHE A 339 2.71 -6.33 -20.61
N ASP A 340 3.07 -7.17 -21.59
CA ASP A 340 2.10 -7.73 -22.55
C ASP A 340 1.00 -8.57 -21.87
N ILE A 341 1.32 -9.21 -20.75
CA ILE A 341 0.36 -9.96 -19.93
C ILE A 341 -0.48 -9.02 -19.04
N ALA A 342 0.12 -8.01 -18.42
CA ALA A 342 -0.54 -7.10 -17.49
C ALA A 342 -1.51 -6.14 -18.18
N GLN A 343 -1.32 -5.89 -19.49
CA GLN A 343 -2.32 -5.21 -20.33
C GLN A 343 -3.53 -6.09 -20.67
N ARG A 344 -3.38 -7.41 -20.61
CA ARG A 344 -4.52 -8.32 -20.78
C ARG A 344 -5.22 -8.46 -19.42
N PRO A 345 -6.56 -8.41 -19.36
CA PRO A 345 -7.27 -8.88 -18.19
C PRO A 345 -6.74 -10.29 -17.85
N ILE A 346 -6.46 -10.59 -16.56
CA ILE A 346 -5.98 -11.91 -16.10
C ILE A 346 -6.86 -13.06 -16.64
N GLU A 347 -8.10 -12.75 -17.03
CA GLU A 347 -9.09 -13.68 -17.59
C GLU A 347 -8.91 -14.01 -19.10
N GLU A 348 -7.99 -13.36 -19.82
CA GLU A 348 -7.73 -13.59 -21.25
C GLU A 348 -6.38 -14.29 -21.53
N SER A 349 -5.57 -14.57 -20.51
CA SER A 349 -4.16 -14.96 -20.68
C SER A 349 -3.85 -16.46 -20.61
N THR A 350 -4.83 -17.36 -20.62
CA THR A 350 -4.58 -18.81 -20.68
C THR A 350 -5.45 -19.49 -21.74
N GLY A 351 -5.17 -19.13 -23.00
CA GLY A 351 -5.55 -19.89 -24.19
C GLY A 351 -4.34 -19.98 -25.09
N GLY A 352 -3.46 -20.95 -24.83
CA GLY A 352 -2.22 -21.18 -25.57
C GLY A 352 -1.45 -22.36 -25.01
#